data_AF-A0A0F3QCG0-F1
#
_entry.id   AF-A0A0F3QCG0-F1
#
_cell.length_a   1.000
_cell.length_b   1.000
_cell.length_c   1.000
_cell.angle_alpha   90.00
_cell.angle_beta   90.00
_cell.angle_gamma   90.00
#
_symmetry.space_group_name_H-M   'P 1'
#
loop_
_entity.id
_entity.type
_entity.pdbx_description
1 polymer ?
#
loop_
_entity_poly.entity_id
_entity_poly.type
_entity_poly.pdbx_seq_one_letter_code
_entity_poly.pdbx_strand_id
1 'polypeptide(L)'
;MHHKKLNKWLQLGGHCESDDILTEAIREAREESGINEIEAVSNNIFDIDVHYIPQTPKEPSHYHYDIRFLLKTINNDNFIKNNESHELKWFSFSDYPQLGVELERSVTRMIEKFKNV
;
A
#
# COMPACT_ATOMS: atom_id res chain seq x y z
N MET A 1 -1.35 1.89 6.60
CA MET A 1 -1.11 0.85 7.62
C MET A 1 0.17 1.16 8.38
N HIS A 2 0.13 1.17 9.71
CA HIS A 2 1.35 1.15 10.52
C HIS A 2 1.85 -0.29 10.64
N HIS A 3 2.83 -0.64 9.81
CA HIS A 3 3.30 -2.01 9.61
C HIS A 3 4.10 -2.48 10.83
N LYS A 4 3.77 -3.65 11.38
CA LYS A 4 4.35 -4.19 12.63
C LYS A 4 5.82 -4.57 12.54
N LYS A 5 6.22 -5.27 11.47
CA LYS A 5 7.62 -5.66 11.23
C LYS A 5 8.55 -4.47 10.97
N LEU A 6 8.07 -3.48 10.21
CA LEU A 6 8.89 -2.35 9.76
C LEU A 6 8.76 -1.12 10.66
N ASN A 7 7.73 -1.06 11.51
CA ASN A 7 7.38 0.07 12.36
C ASN A 7 7.32 1.40 11.58
N LYS A 8 6.64 1.34 10.42
CA LYS A 8 6.53 2.42 9.44
C LYS A 8 5.12 2.51 8.89
N TRP A 9 4.68 3.71 8.52
CA TRP A 9 3.42 3.90 7.81
C TRP A 9 3.61 3.64 6.31
N LEU A 10 2.90 2.62 5.82
CA LEU A 10 2.94 2.14 4.44
C LEU A 10 1.51 1.96 3.88
N GLN A 11 1.41 1.91 2.56
CA GLN A 11 0.23 1.41 1.86
C GLN A 11 -0.02 -0.07 2.17
N LEU A 12 -1.23 -0.54 1.83
CA LEU A 12 -1.52 -1.98 1.82
C LEU A 12 -0.84 -2.64 0.61
N GLY A 13 -0.49 -3.91 0.74
CA GLY A 13 0.07 -4.70 -0.36
C GLY A 13 1.05 -5.78 0.10
N GLY A 14 1.39 -6.68 -0.81
CA GLY A 14 2.21 -7.85 -0.51
C GLY A 14 2.88 -8.43 -1.75
N HIS A 15 3.38 -9.65 -1.63
CA HIS A 15 4.00 -10.35 -2.73
C HIS A 15 2.97 -10.80 -3.77
N CYS A 16 3.34 -10.68 -5.04
CA CYS A 16 2.53 -11.17 -6.15
C CYS A 16 3.00 -12.58 -6.50
N GLU A 17 2.15 -13.58 -6.26
CA GLU A 17 2.44 -15.00 -6.57
C GLU A 17 1.88 -15.45 -7.93
N SER A 18 1.09 -14.58 -8.58
CA SER A 18 0.43 -14.85 -9.86
C SER A 18 0.79 -13.80 -10.91
N ASP A 19 0.42 -14.03 -12.17
CA ASP A 19 0.64 -13.06 -13.25
C ASP A 19 -0.42 -11.93 -13.27
N ASP A 20 -1.45 -12.01 -12.44
CA ASP A 20 -2.52 -11.00 -12.34
C ASP A 20 -2.28 -10.06 -11.15
N ILE A 21 -1.38 -9.10 -11.38
CA ILE A 21 -0.89 -8.16 -10.38
C ILE A 21 -2.02 -7.30 -9.79
N LEU A 22 -3.02 -6.92 -10.59
CA LEU A 22 -4.14 -6.11 -10.10
C LEU A 22 -5.01 -6.91 -9.15
N THR A 23 -5.31 -8.16 -9.50
CA THR A 23 -6.09 -9.06 -8.65
C THR A 23 -5.38 -9.32 -7.32
N GLU A 24 -4.06 -9.54 -7.32
CA GLU A 24 -3.26 -9.67 -6.09
C GLU A 24 -3.29 -8.39 -5.25
N ALA A 25 -3.15 -7.21 -5.86
CA ALA A 25 -3.21 -5.94 -5.14
C ALA A 25 -4.57 -5.73 -4.45
N ILE A 26 -5.68 -6.11 -5.11
CA ILE A 26 -7.02 -6.07 -4.50
C ILE A 26 -7.15 -7.10 -3.38
N ARG A 27 -6.63 -8.32 -3.58
CA ARG A 27 -6.64 -9.38 -2.56
C ARG A 27 -5.92 -8.93 -1.29
N GLU A 28 -4.68 -8.47 -1.40
CA GLU A 28 -3.87 -7.97 -0.29
C GLU A 28 -4.56 -6.80 0.42
N ALA A 29 -5.11 -5.84 -0.34
CA ALA A 29 -5.85 -4.74 0.24
C ALA A 29 -7.05 -5.23 1.08
N ARG A 30 -7.77 -6.26 0.63
CA ARG A 30 -8.88 -6.86 1.39
C ARG A 30 -8.39 -7.59 2.64
N GLU A 31 -7.34 -8.39 2.52
CA GLU A 31 -6.80 -9.19 3.64
C GLU A 31 -6.20 -8.33 4.75
N GLU A 32 -5.46 -7.29 4.38
CA GLU A 32 -4.80 -6.42 5.35
C GLU A 32 -5.73 -5.39 6.00
N SER A 33 -6.77 -4.96 5.28
CA SER A 33 -7.74 -3.98 5.78
C SER A 33 -9.02 -4.58 6.33
N GLY A 34 -9.35 -5.83 6.01
CA GLY A 34 -10.66 -6.42 6.32
C GLY A 34 -11.84 -5.80 5.58
N ILE A 35 -11.61 -4.90 4.61
CA ILE A 35 -12.67 -4.30 3.79
C ILE A 35 -12.96 -5.23 2.61
N ASN A 36 -14.18 -5.76 2.51
CA ASN A 36 -14.53 -6.71 1.46
C ASN A 36 -14.79 -6.05 0.09
N GLU A 37 -15.42 -4.87 0.11
CA GLU A 37 -15.85 -4.16 -1.09
C GLU A 37 -14.77 -3.16 -1.53
N ILE A 38 -13.72 -3.69 -2.18
CA ILE A 38 -12.66 -2.91 -2.82
C ILE A 38 -12.66 -3.18 -4.33
N GLU A 39 -12.58 -2.12 -5.12
CA GLU A 39 -12.39 -2.18 -6.58
C GLU A 39 -11.31 -1.21 -7.06
N ALA A 40 -10.75 -1.48 -8.25
CA ALA A 40 -9.82 -0.58 -8.90
C ALA A 40 -10.54 0.66 -9.43
N VAL A 41 -9.94 1.84 -9.26
CA VAL A 41 -10.41 3.06 -9.93
C VAL A 41 -10.19 2.95 -11.45
N SER A 42 -9.12 2.27 -11.85
CA SER A 42 -8.77 1.94 -13.23
C SER A 42 -7.87 0.72 -13.25
N ASN A 43 -7.87 -0.03 -14.35
CA ASN A 43 -6.97 -1.17 -14.56
C ASN A 43 -5.53 -0.75 -14.92
N ASN A 44 -5.28 0.56 -15.08
CA ASN A 44 -3.96 1.08 -15.39
C ASN A 44 -3.06 1.09 -14.15
N ILE A 45 -1.78 0.78 -14.34
CA ILE A 45 -0.76 0.98 -13.31
C ILE A 45 -0.71 2.47 -12.99
N PHE A 46 -0.88 2.79 -11.70
CA PHE A 46 -0.82 4.16 -11.21
C PHE A 46 0.62 4.61 -11.00
N ASP A 47 1.46 3.78 -10.37
CA ASP A 47 2.86 4.12 -10.07
C ASP A 47 3.73 2.86 -10.03
N ILE A 48 5.03 3.03 -10.29
CA ILE A 48 6.04 1.99 -10.13
C ILE A 48 7.17 2.55 -9.29
N ASP A 49 7.52 1.83 -8.22
CA ASP A 49 8.65 2.14 -7.36
C ASP A 49 9.61 0.96 -7.35
N VAL A 50 10.90 1.24 -7.52
CA VAL A 50 11.94 0.21 -7.52
C VAL A 50 12.89 0.53 -6.38
N HIS A 51 13.03 -0.41 -5.46
CA HIS A 51 13.89 -0.23 -4.30
C HIS A 51 14.68 -1.50 -3.97
N TYR A 52 15.87 -1.28 -3.43
CA TYR A 52 16.79 -2.36 -3.09
C TYR A 52 16.44 -2.96 -1.73
N ILE A 53 16.38 -4.28 -1.67
CA ILE A 53 16.24 -5.07 -0.44
C ILE A 53 17.60 -5.66 -0.09
N PRO A 54 18.18 -5.30 1.07
CA PRO A 54 19.39 -5.92 1.55
C PRO A 54 19.20 -7.41 1.82
N GLN A 55 20.29 -8.17 1.70
CA GLN A 55 20.29 -9.59 2.04
C GLN A 55 19.83 -9.82 3.49
N THR A 56 18.97 -10.82 3.67
CA THR A 56 18.56 -11.32 4.99
C THR A 56 19.03 -12.78 5.15
N PRO A 57 18.94 -13.38 6.35
CA PRO A 57 19.21 -14.82 6.49
C PRO A 57 18.28 -15.73 5.66
N LYS A 58 17.15 -15.20 5.17
CA LYS A 58 16.14 -15.96 4.42
C LYS A 58 16.27 -15.78 2.91
N GLU A 59 16.83 -14.66 2.44
CA GLU A 59 16.84 -14.32 1.02
C GLU A 59 18.09 -13.51 0.63
N PRO A 60 18.64 -13.73 -0.58
CA PRO A 60 19.69 -12.88 -1.11
C PRO A 60 19.18 -11.46 -1.35
N SER A 61 20.09 -10.49 -1.40
CA SER A 61 19.74 -9.13 -1.79
C SER A 61 19.15 -9.08 -3.19
N HIS A 62 18.11 -8.28 -3.39
CA HIS A 62 17.40 -8.17 -4.67
C HIS A 62 16.68 -6.82 -4.76
N TYR A 63 16.02 -6.56 -5.89
CA TYR A 63 15.17 -5.40 -6.05
C TYR A 63 13.69 -5.80 -5.93
N HIS A 64 12.95 -5.02 -5.16
CA HIS A 64 11.50 -5.02 -5.23
C HIS A 64 11.03 -4.07 -6.33
N TYR A 65 10.02 -4.52 -7.08
CA TYR A 65 9.30 -3.74 -8.07
C TYR A 65 7.86 -3.60 -7.57
N ASP A 66 7.55 -2.48 -6.93
CA ASP A 66 6.21 -2.23 -6.42
C ASP A 66 5.34 -1.69 -7.55
N ILE A 67 4.44 -2.51 -8.06
CA ILE A 67 3.43 -2.11 -9.05
C ILE A 67 2.18 -1.66 -8.30
N ARG A 68 1.81 -0.38 -8.45
CA ARG A 68 0.81 0.25 -7.59
C ARG A 68 -0.40 0.67 -8.38
N PHE A 69 -1.58 0.45 -7.78
CA PHE A 69 -2.87 0.78 -8.36
C PHE A 69 -3.64 1.73 -7.44
N LEU A 70 -4.53 2.52 -8.04
CA LEU A 70 -5.53 3.27 -7.27
C LEU A 70 -6.72 2.36 -7.01
N LEU A 71 -6.99 2.09 -5.74
CA LEU A 71 -8.14 1.32 -5.29
C LEU A 71 -9.11 2.24 -4.55
N LYS A 72 -10.39 1.89 -4.56
CA LYS A 72 -11.43 2.55 -3.77
C LYS A 72 -12.31 1.52 -3.08
N THR A 73 -12.84 1.91 -1.94
CA THR A 73 -13.88 1.16 -1.26
C THR A 73 -15.24 1.44 -1.90
N ILE A 74 -16.15 0.47 -1.81
CA ILE A 74 -17.51 0.57 -2.32
C ILE A 74 -18.46 0.37 -1.14
N ASN A 75 -19.39 1.31 -0.98
CA ASN A 75 -20.45 1.37 0.05
C ASN A 75 -20.00 1.38 1.53
N ASN A 76 -18.80 0.89 1.86
CA ASN A 76 -18.30 0.71 3.22
C ASN A 76 -16.77 0.82 3.27
N ASP A 77 -16.26 1.66 4.15
CA ASP A 77 -14.83 1.91 4.37
C ASP A 77 -14.35 1.52 5.78
N ASN A 78 -15.19 0.83 6.55
CA ASN A 78 -14.83 0.30 7.86
C ASN A 78 -13.77 -0.80 7.72
N PHE A 79 -12.57 -0.53 8.22
CA PHE A 79 -11.47 -1.49 8.24
C PHE A 79 -11.40 -2.27 9.56
N ILE A 80 -10.87 -3.48 9.48
CA ILE A 80 -10.45 -4.31 10.61
C ILE A 80 -8.99 -4.68 10.38
N LYS A 81 -8.13 -4.22 11.28
CA LYS A 81 -6.70 -4.49 11.20
C LYS A 81 -6.40 -5.98 11.44
N ASN A 82 -5.40 -6.51 10.76
CA ASN A 82 -4.91 -7.88 10.96
C ASN A 82 -3.69 -7.93 11.93
N ASN A 83 -2.98 -9.07 11.95
CA ASN A 83 -1.80 -9.27 12.80
C ASN A 83 -0.53 -8.56 12.30
N GLU A 84 -0.53 -8.09 11.06
CA GLU A 84 0.61 -7.43 10.39
C GLU A 84 0.67 -5.94 10.69
N SER A 85 -0.40 -5.39 11.24
CA SER A 85 -0.55 -3.97 11.53
C SER A 85 -0.66 -3.68 13.04
N HIS A 86 0.07 -2.64 13.47
CA HIS A 86 -0.22 -1.97 14.74
C HIS A 86 -1.54 -1.21 14.64
N GLU A 87 -1.73 -0.50 13.53
CA GLU A 87 -2.85 0.41 13.33
C GLU A 87 -3.18 0.58 11.83
N LEU A 88 -4.45 0.85 11.53
CA LEU A 88 -4.93 1.30 10.23
C LEU A 88 -5.59 2.68 10.40
N LYS A 89 -5.40 3.55 9.41
CA LYS A 89 -5.98 4.90 9.38
C LYS A 89 -6.32 5.29 7.96
N TRP A 90 -7.50 5.88 7.81
CA TRP A 90 -7.78 6.80 6.72
C TRP A 90 -7.19 8.17 7.04
N PHE A 91 -6.75 8.88 6.02
CA PHE A 91 -6.30 10.27 6.12
C PHE A 91 -6.81 11.07 4.93
N SER A 92 -7.10 12.35 5.16
CA SER A 92 -7.40 13.26 4.07
C SER A 92 -6.11 13.78 3.44
N PHE A 93 -6.15 14.14 2.17
CA PHE A 93 -5.04 14.84 1.51
C PHE A 93 -4.71 16.20 2.13
N SER A 94 -5.65 16.78 2.90
CA SER A 94 -5.45 17.99 3.71
C SER A 94 -4.55 17.74 4.92
N ASP A 95 -4.51 16.52 5.43
CA ASP A 95 -3.75 16.15 6.64
C ASP A 95 -2.29 15.87 6.30
N TYR A 96 -2.00 15.68 5.01
CA TYR A 96 -0.67 15.37 4.48
C TYR A 96 0.47 16.28 4.99
N PRO A 97 0.33 17.62 5.07
CA PRO A 97 1.40 18.48 5.60
C PRO A 97 1.77 18.16 7.06
N GLN A 98 0.86 17.57 7.82
CA GLN A 98 1.05 17.21 9.23
C GLN A 98 1.53 15.76 9.37
N LEU A 99 1.12 14.88 8.45
CA LEU A 99 1.51 13.45 8.39
C LEU A 99 2.87 13.22 7.73
N GLY A 100 3.38 14.17 6.94
CA GLY A 100 4.59 14.02 6.12
C GLY A 100 5.88 13.71 6.89
N VAL A 101 5.88 13.84 8.23
CA VAL A 101 7.00 13.45 9.09
C VAL A 101 6.95 11.96 9.49
N GLU A 102 5.78 11.32 9.39
CA GLU A 102 5.56 9.92 9.76
C GLU A 102 5.41 8.97 8.55
N LEU A 103 5.12 9.49 7.36
CA LEU A 103 4.90 8.70 6.15
C LEU A 103 6.20 8.46 5.37
N GLU A 104 6.43 7.21 4.96
CA GLU A 104 7.58 6.85 4.12
C GLU A 104 7.54 7.50 2.74
N ARG A 105 8.71 7.70 2.11
CA ARG A 105 8.80 8.28 0.75
C ARG A 105 7.96 7.52 -0.26
N SER A 106 7.90 6.20 -0.11
CA SER A 106 7.07 5.28 -0.89
C SER A 106 5.59 5.70 -0.91
N VAL A 107 5.05 6.20 0.21
CA VAL A 107 3.66 6.69 0.31
C VAL A 107 3.54 8.12 -0.21
N THR A 108 4.44 9.01 0.21
CA THR A 108 4.33 10.45 -0.11
C THR A 108 4.39 10.73 -1.61
N ARG A 109 5.21 9.99 -2.38
CA ARG A 109 5.28 10.13 -3.85
C ARG A 109 3.96 9.85 -4.55
N MET A 110 3.15 8.92 -4.03
CA MET A 110 1.84 8.60 -4.61
C MET A 110 0.85 9.75 -4.38
N ILE A 111 0.90 10.37 -3.20
CA ILE A 111 0.07 11.54 -2.87
C ILE A 111 0.44 12.72 -3.77
N GLU A 112 1.74 12.99 -3.94
CA GLU A 112 2.22 14.03 -4.86
C GLU A 112 1.78 13.76 -6.30
N LYS A 113 1.92 12.52 -6.78
CA LYS A 113 1.46 12.13 -8.11
C LYS A 113 -0.03 12.35 -8.27
N PHE A 114 -0.85 11.88 -7.31
CA PHE A 114 -2.30 12.01 -7.37
C PHE A 114 -2.76 13.48 -7.43
N LYS A 115 -2.11 14.38 -6.68
CA LYS A 115 -2.42 15.82 -6.68
C LYS A 115 -2.07 16.56 -7.97
N ASN A 116 -1.21 15.97 -8.81
CA ASN A 116 -0.75 16.57 -10.07
C ASN A 116 -1.43 15.96 -11.32
N VAL A 117 -2.42 15.08 -11.13
CA VAL A 117 -3.25 14.50 -12.19
C VAL A 117 -4.53 15.32 -12.36
#